data_AF-A0A962UTP0-F1
#
_entry.id   AF-A0A962UTP0-F1
#
_cell.length_a   1.000
_cell.length_b   1.000
_cell.length_c   1.000
_cell.angle_alpha   90.00
_cell.angle_beta   90.00
_cell.angle_gamma   90.00
#
_symmetry.space_group_name_H-M   'P 1'
#
loop_
_entity.id
_entity.type
_entity.pdbx_description
1 polymer ?
#
loop_
_entity_poly.entity_id
_entity_poly.type
_entity_poly.pdbx_seq_one_letter_code
_entity_poly.pdbx_strand_id
1 'polypeptide(L)' 'MPNVIVDPESTSLQERCALIKTPRKSRKRYPEGCVTIVDSQQDARDGADSEKNLHPAIVYGPSVSSESQRIYYLVRWL' A
#
# COMPACT_ATOMS: atom_id res chain seq x y z
N MET A 1 -12.77 28.11 -12.79
CA MET A 1 -12.19 26.75 -12.73
C MET A 1 -11.16 26.77 -11.62
N PRO A 2 -11.39 26.19 -10.44
CA PRO A 2 -10.36 26.19 -9.41
C PRO A 2 -9.24 25.25 -9.86
N ASN A 3 -8.11 25.85 -10.21
CA ASN A 3 -6.86 25.18 -10.48
C ASN A 3 -6.39 24.57 -9.15
N VAL A 4 -6.68 23.27 -8.95
CA VAL A 4 -6.14 22.52 -7.81
C VAL A 4 -4.64 22.51 -7.96
N ILE A 5 -3.98 23.35 -7.18
CA ILE A 5 -2.55 23.27 -6.93
C ILE A 5 -2.44 22.05 -6.01
N VAL A 6 -2.22 20.87 -6.61
CA VAL A 6 -1.82 19.69 -5.86
C VAL A 6 -0.49 20.07 -5.25
N ASP A 7 -0.49 20.23 -3.94
CA ASP A 7 0.70 20.46 -3.14
C ASP A 7 1.62 19.23 -3.34
N PRO A 8 2.79 19.38 -3.99
CA PRO A 8 3.67 18.24 -4.26
C PRO A 8 4.36 17.73 -2.98
N GLU A 9 4.17 18.40 -1.84
CA GLU A 9 4.84 18.11 -0.56
C GLU A 9 3.86 17.71 0.55
N SER A 10 2.63 17.29 0.22
CA SER A 10 1.73 16.63 1.18
C SER A 10 2.22 15.20 1.49
N THR A 11 3.44 15.11 2.02
CA THR A 11 4.25 13.93 2.37
C THR A 11 3.77 13.27 3.65
N SER A 12 2.64 13.72 4.19
CA SER A 12 2.06 13.23 5.43
C SER A 12 0.86 12.36 5.09
N LEU A 13 1.12 11.07 4.89
CA LEU A 13 0.11 10.00 4.83
C LEU A 13 -0.67 9.87 3.50
N GLN A 14 0.04 9.58 2.40
CA GLN A 14 -0.57 9.31 1.10
C GLN A 14 -0.92 7.82 0.93
N GLU A 15 -2.03 7.57 0.22
CA GLU A 15 -2.33 6.28 -0.38
C GLU A 15 -1.21 5.87 -1.34
N ARG A 16 -0.58 4.74 -1.09
CA ARG A 16 0.50 4.20 -1.92
C ARG A 16 0.06 2.92 -2.60
N CYS A 17 0.55 2.73 -3.82
CA CYS A 17 0.39 1.47 -4.52
C CYS A 17 1.35 0.45 -3.89
N ALA A 18 0.85 -0.75 -3.62
CA ALA A 18 1.66 -1.80 -3.05
C ALA A 18 1.21 -3.19 -3.47
N LEU A 19 2.15 -4.12 -3.42
CA LEU A 19 1.90 -5.55 -3.51
C LEU A 19 1.91 -6.15 -2.11
N ILE A 20 0.77 -6.69 -1.70
CA ILE A 20 0.63 -7.35 -0.40
C ILE A 20 0.79 -8.85 -0.61
N LYS A 21 1.81 -9.42 0.02
CA LYS A 21 1.99 -10.86 0.11
C LYS A 21 1.13 -11.42 1.24
N THR A 22 0.00 -12.02 0.91
CA THR A 22 -0.85 -12.62 1.93
C THR A 22 -1.62 -13.83 1.40
N PRO A 23 -1.58 -14.98 2.09
CA PRO A 23 -2.36 -16.15 1.71
C PRO A 23 -3.87 -15.94 1.90
N ARG A 24 -4.28 -14.91 2.66
CA ARG A 24 -5.70 -14.65 2.94
C ARG A 24 -5.97 -13.15 3.12
N LYS A 25 -6.92 -12.62 2.35
CA LYS A 25 -7.34 -11.20 2.36
C LYS A 25 -8.22 -10.81 3.57
N SER A 26 -8.06 -11.48 4.71
CA SER A 26 -8.88 -11.26 5.91
C SER A 26 -8.34 -10.16 6.84
N ARG A 27 -7.07 -9.78 6.69
CA ARG A 27 -6.43 -8.73 7.52
C ARG A 27 -6.64 -7.37 6.86
N LYS A 28 -6.79 -6.32 7.69
CA LYS A 28 -6.85 -4.92 7.24
C LYS A 28 -5.53 -4.17 7.47
N ARG A 29 -4.55 -4.84 8.08
CA ARG A 29 -3.26 -4.29 8.49
C ARG A 29 -2.19 -5.30 8.14
N TYR A 30 -1.11 -4.84 7.53
CA TYR A 30 -0.02 -5.67 7.07
C TYR A 30 1.32 -5.05 7.51
N PRO A 31 2.25 -5.84 8.05
CA PRO A 31 3.58 -5.33 8.37
C PRO A 31 4.33 -4.98 7.09
N GLU A 32 5.28 -4.05 7.16
CA GLU A 32 6.15 -3.64 6.05
C GLU A 32 6.81 -4.86 5.35
N GLY A 33 7.19 -5.90 6.10
CA GLY A 33 7.76 -7.12 5.52
C GLY A 33 6.84 -7.91 4.58
N CYS A 34 5.53 -7.65 4.59
CA CYS A 34 4.57 -8.26 3.67
C CYS A 34 4.06 -7.28 2.60
N VAL A 35 4.49 -6.03 2.63
CA VAL A 35 3.98 -4.95 1.76
C VAL A 35 5.14 -4.38 0.96
N THR A 36 5.11 -4.61 -0.35
CA THR A 36 6.09 -4.03 -1.27
C THR A 36 5.48 -2.79 -1.89
N ILE A 37 5.97 -1.61 -1.52
CA ILE A 37 5.55 -0.35 -2.15
C ILE A 37 6.06 -0.32 -3.58
N VAL A 38 5.20 0.07 -4.49
CA VAL A 38 5.51 0.25 -5.91
C VAL A 38 5.14 1.66 -6.35
N ASP A 39 5.73 2.10 -7.46
CA ASP A 39 5.61 3.48 -7.92
C ASP A 39 4.22 3.78 -8.51
N SER A 40 3.55 2.76 -9.04
CA SER A 40 2.29 2.94 -9.77
C SER A 40 1.33 1.75 -9.62
N GLN A 41 0.03 2.00 -9.81
CA GLN A 41 -0.98 0.93 -9.81
C GLN A 41 -0.73 -0.12 -10.90
N GLN A 42 -0.14 0.31 -12.02
CA GLN A 42 0.18 -0.59 -13.13
C GLN A 42 1.29 -1.56 -12.75
N ASP A 43 2.32 -1.08 -12.06
CA ASP A 43 3.41 -1.88 -11.49
C ASP A 43 2.90 -2.88 -10.44
N ALA A 44 1.95 -2.44 -9.59
CA ALA A 44 1.28 -3.34 -8.65
C ALA A 44 0.54 -4.46 -9.39
N ARG A 45 -0.20 -4.12 -10.45
CA ARG A 45 -0.96 -5.09 -11.24
C ARG A 45 -0.06 -6.04 -12.03
N ASP A 46 1.06 -5.55 -12.55
CA ASP A 46 2.04 -6.36 -13.27
C ASP A 46 2.72 -7.38 -12.34
N GLY A 47 3.09 -6.96 -11.14
CA GLY A 47 3.63 -7.86 -10.11
C GLY A 47 2.57 -8.67 -9.35
N ALA A 48 1.29 -8.61 -9.74
CA ALA A 48 0.24 -9.41 -9.14
C ALA A 48 0.44 -10.88 -9.51
N ASP A 49 0.61 -11.74 -8.50
CA ASP A 49 0.91 -13.14 -8.71
C ASP A 49 0.06 -13.97 -7.73
N SER A 50 -0.98 -14.61 -8.27
CA SER A 50 -1.88 -15.42 -7.46
C SER A 50 -1.22 -16.70 -6.95
N GLU A 51 -0.19 -17.21 -7.63
CA GLU A 51 0.56 -18.40 -7.20
C GLU A 51 1.46 -18.06 -5.99
N LYS A 52 2.06 -16.86 -6.00
CA LYS A 52 2.87 -16.34 -4.89
C LYS A 52 2.06 -15.63 -3.80
N ASN A 53 0.73 -15.59 -3.91
CA ASN A 53 -0.17 -14.86 -3.02
C ASN A 53 0.15 -13.35 -2.94
N LEU A 54 0.59 -12.77 -4.05
CA LEU A 54 0.85 -11.36 -4.23
C LEU A 54 -0.40 -10.69 -4.80
N HIS A 55 -0.96 -9.76 -4.03
CA HIS A 55 -2.19 -9.08 -4.40
C HIS A 55 -1.95 -7.57 -4.49
N PRO A 56 -2.29 -6.95 -5.62
CA PRO A 56 -2.13 -5.52 -5.78
C PRO A 56 -3.15 -4.80 -4.91
N ALA A 57 -2.70 -3.79 -4.20
CA ALA A 57 -3.51 -3.05 -3.25
C ALA A 57 -3.05 -1.61 -3.16
N ILE A 58 -3.95 -0.77 -2.68
CA ILE A 58 -3.64 0.54 -2.16
C ILE A 58 -3.54 0.43 -0.64
N VAL A 59 -2.41 0.88 -0.11
CA VAL A 59 -2.13 0.90 1.31
C VAL A 59 -1.91 2.32 1.80
N TYR A 60 -2.08 2.51 3.10
CA TYR A 60 -1.86 3.76 3.80
C TYR A 60 -0.81 3.54 4.89
N GLY A 61 0.25 4.35 4.89
CA GLY A 61 1.37 4.22 5.81
C GLY A 61 2.71 4.71 5.23
N PRO A 62 3.85 4.44 5.90
CA PRO A 62 3.99 3.57 7.06
C PRO A 62 3.53 4.22 8.37
N SER A 63 2.67 3.55 9.13
CA SER A 63 2.40 3.92 10.52
C SER A 63 3.29 3.09 11.44
N VAL A 64 3.96 3.76 12.39
CA VAL A 64 4.80 3.08 13.38
C VAL A 64 3.93 2.72 14.57
N SER A 65 3.80 1.43 14.85
CA SER A 65 3.19 0.94 16.09
C SER A 65 4.10 1.24 17.28
N SER A 66 3.54 1.29 18.50
CA SER A 66 4.29 1.54 19.74
C SER A 66 5.44 0.55 20.00
N GLU A 67 5.44 -0.60 19.34
CA GLU A 67 6.50 -1.62 19.38
C GLU A 67 7.58 -1.43 18.28
N SER A 68 7.68 -0.23 17.69
CA SER A 68 8.62 0.09 16.59
C SER A 68 8.41 -0.72 15.30
N GLN A 69 7.23 -1.32 15.15
CA GLN A 69 6.86 -2.07 13.94
C GLN A 69 6.18 -1.15 12.94
N ARG A 70 6.66 -1.14 11.69
CA ARG A 70 6.00 -0.42 10.59
C ARG A 70 4.87 -1.25 10.03
N ILE A 71 3.66 -0.70 10.09
CA ILE A 71 2.46 -1.30 9.56
C ILE A 71 1.85 -0.41 8.48
N TYR A 72 1.23 -1.07 7.51
CA TYR A 72 0.45 -0.47 6.45
C TYR A 72 -1.00 -0.89 6.61
N TYR A 73 -1.90 0.07 6.50
CA TYR A 73 -3.33 -0.16 6.50
C TYR A 73 -3.79 -0.41 5.07
N LEU A 74 -4.52 -1.50 4.85
CA LEU A 74 -5.15 -1.74 3.56
C LEU A 74 -6.29 -0.74 3.37
N VAL A 75 -6.23 0.03 2.28
CA VAL A 75 -7.30 0.94 1.87
C VAL A 75 -8.27 0.20 0.94
N ARG A 76 -7.74 -0.38 -0.15
CA ARG A 76 -8.52 -1.17 -1.12
C ARG A 76 -7.63 -2.10 -1.93
N TRP A 77 -8.19 -3.15 -2.50
CA TRP A 77 -7.53 -4.00 -3.50
C TRP A 77 -7.64 -3.37 -4.90
N LEU A 78 -6.69 -3.69 -5.79
CA LEU A 78 -6.62 -3.18 -7.18
C LEU A 78 -6.95 -4.24 -8.24
#